data_AF-A0A2T3ME37-F1
#
_entry.id   AF-A0A2T3ME37-F1
#
_cell.length_a   1.000
_cell.length_b   1.000
_cell.length_c   1.000
_cell.angle_alpha   90.00
_cell.angle_beta   90.00
_cell.angle_gamma   90.00
#
_symmetry.space_group_name_H-M   'P 1'
#
loop_
_entity.id
_entity.type
_entity.pdbx_description
1 polymer ?
#
loop_
_entity_poly.entity_id
_entity_poly.type
_entity_poly.pdbx_seq_one_letter_code
_entity_poly.pdbx_strand_id
1 'polypeptide(L)'
;MKRIENKVGFFVACIALVYVVVSIGYSSNAAWFEMPLEAVNGIAFSFGYFFRLHAVWAYVCSGVFFITLFAVSFWLGKVLTRWIRNHR
;
A
#
# COMPACT_ATOMS: atom_id res chain seq x y z
N MET A 1 9.74 -17.97 16.42
CA MET A 1 8.47 -18.08 15.65
C MET A 1 7.86 -16.73 15.28
N LYS A 2 7.62 -15.78 16.22
CA LYS A 2 7.17 -14.40 15.89
C LYS A 2 8.02 -13.70 14.82
N ARG A 3 9.32 -14.01 14.76
CA ARG A 3 10.25 -13.51 13.73
C ARG A 3 9.87 -13.97 12.30
N ILE A 4 9.37 -15.19 12.12
CA ILE A 4 8.96 -15.71 10.81
C ILE A 4 7.65 -15.05 10.39
N GLU A 5 6.65 -14.99 11.29
CA GLU A 5 5.39 -14.27 11.05
C GLU A 5 5.65 -12.82 10.63
N ASN A 6 6.53 -12.10 11.34
CA ASN A 6 6.87 -10.72 11.00
C ASN A 6 7.58 -10.59 9.65
N LYS A 7 8.45 -11.54 9.27
CA LYS A 7 9.11 -11.55 7.96
C LYS A 7 8.10 -11.76 6.83
N VAL A 8 7.20 -12.73 6.98
CA VAL A 8 6.15 -13.00 5.98
C VAL A 8 5.19 -11.81 5.88
N GLY A 9 4.74 -11.27 7.02
CA GLY A 9 3.92 -10.06 7.06
C GLY A 9 4.59 -8.89 6.34
N PHE A 10 5.87 -8.63 6.61
CA PHE A 10 6.62 -7.57 5.95
C PHE A 10 6.71 -7.78 4.45
N PHE A 11 7.03 -9.00 4.00
CA PHE A 11 7.11 -9.34 2.59
C PHE A 11 5.77 -9.13 1.86
N VAL A 12 4.66 -9.59 2.44
CA VAL A 12 3.32 -9.38 1.89
C VAL A 12 2.98 -7.90 1.80
N ALA A 13 3.31 -7.11 2.82
CA ALA A 13 3.07 -5.67 2.82
C ALA A 13 3.90 -4.94 1.76
N CYS A 14 5.17 -5.29 1.58
CA CYS A 14 6.01 -4.73 0.52
C CYS A 14 5.47 -5.06 -0.88
N ILE A 15 5.05 -6.30 -1.12
CA ILE A 15 4.44 -6.69 -2.40
C ILE A 15 3.18 -5.89 -2.65
N ALA A 16 2.30 -5.75 -1.66
CA ALA A 16 1.06 -4.99 -1.80
C ALA A 16 1.34 -3.51 -2.14
N LEU A 17 2.31 -2.89 -1.46
CA LEU A 17 2.73 -1.52 -1.77
C LEU A 17 3.26 -1.39 -3.20
N VAL A 18 4.19 -2.26 -3.61
CA VAL A 18 4.75 -2.23 -4.97
C VAL A 18 3.64 -2.42 -6.01
N TYR A 19 2.74 -3.38 -5.77
CA TYR A 19 1.63 -3.63 -6.68
C TYR A 19 0.72 -2.42 -6.84
N VAL A 20 0.39 -1.72 -5.76
CA VAL A 20 -0.43 -0.50 -5.82
C VAL A 20 0.30 0.63 -6.50
N VAL A 21 1.59 0.83 -6.20
CA VAL A 21 2.40 1.86 -6.88
C VAL A 21 2.46 1.61 -8.39
N VAL A 22 2.69 0.37 -8.80
CA VAL A 22 2.69 0.01 -10.22
C VAL A 22 1.28 0.14 -10.81
N SER A 23 0.23 -0.30 -10.13
CA SER A 23 -1.13 -0.26 -10.72
C SER A 23 -1.66 1.15 -10.94
N ILE A 24 -1.27 2.10 -10.08
CA ILE A 24 -1.79 3.47 -10.12
C ILE A 24 -0.81 4.44 -10.76
N GLY A 25 0.48 4.31 -10.44
CA GLY A 25 1.55 5.20 -10.92
C GLY A 25 2.24 4.70 -12.18
N TYR A 26 1.76 3.64 -12.83
CA TYR A 26 2.33 3.23 -14.12
C TYR A 26 1.95 4.21 -15.21
N SER A 27 2.95 4.89 -15.73
CA SER A 27 2.85 5.78 -16.88
C SER A 27 3.78 5.29 -17.97
N SER A 28 3.27 5.22 -19.20
CA SER A 28 4.04 4.77 -20.38
C SER A 28 5.21 5.70 -20.73
N ASN A 29 5.19 6.93 -20.23
CA ASN A 29 6.13 7.99 -20.60
C ASN A 29 6.99 8.49 -19.42
N ALA A 30 6.65 8.14 -18.18
CA ALA A 30 7.41 8.56 -17.01
C ALA A 30 8.50 7.54 -16.66
N ALA A 31 9.58 8.02 -16.06
CA ALA A 31 10.63 7.13 -15.59
C ALA A 31 10.12 6.34 -14.37
N TRP A 32 10.54 5.08 -14.26
CA TRP A 32 10.11 4.16 -13.20
C TRP A 32 10.31 4.69 -11.77
N PHE A 33 11.28 5.59 -11.56
CA PHE A 33 11.53 6.22 -10.26
C PHE A 33 10.50 7.29 -9.87
N GLU A 34 9.70 7.79 -10.82
CA GLU A 34 8.63 8.78 -10.59
C GLU A 34 7.29 8.12 -10.23
N MET A 35 7.13 6.84 -10.56
CA MET A 35 5.91 6.06 -10.29
C MET A 35 5.39 6.15 -8.84
N PRO A 36 6.24 6.15 -7.78
CA PRO A 36 5.75 6.34 -6.41
C PRO A 36 5.08 7.69 -6.19
N LEU A 37 5.64 8.76 -6.78
CA LEU A 37 5.08 10.11 -6.67
C LEU A 37 3.77 10.20 -7.46
N GLU A 38 3.73 9.62 -8.65
CA GLU A 38 2.51 9.53 -9.46
C GLU A 38 1.40 8.77 -8.73
N ALA A 39 1.72 7.65 -8.08
CA ALA A 39 0.75 6.89 -7.29
C ALA A 39 0.19 7.71 -6.11
N VAL A 40 1.05 8.45 -5.39
CA VAL A 40 0.61 9.36 -4.31
C VAL A 40 -0.30 10.45 -4.86
N ASN A 41 0.05 11.05 -5.99
CA ASN A 41 -0.75 12.07 -6.65
C ASN A 41 -2.10 11.53 -7.16
N GLY A 42 -2.12 10.35 -7.76
CA GLY A 42 -3.35 9.71 -8.27
C GLY A 42 -4.33 9.35 -7.16
N ILE A 43 -3.83 8.85 -6.04
CA ILE A 43 -4.65 8.58 -4.86
C ILE A 43 -5.13 9.88 -4.22
N ALA A 44 -4.26 10.89 -4.07
CA ALA A 44 -4.64 12.20 -3.56
C ALA A 44 -5.71 12.85 -4.45
N PHE A 45 -5.54 12.80 -5.77
CA PHE A 45 -6.53 13.26 -6.74
C PHE A 45 -7.87 12.55 -6.54
N SER A 46 -7.85 11.22 -6.36
CA SER A 46 -9.08 10.45 -6.10
C SER A 46 -9.77 10.92 -4.81
N PHE A 47 -9.04 11.10 -3.71
CA PHE A 47 -9.61 11.63 -2.48
C PHE A 47 -10.16 13.05 -2.63
N GLY A 48 -9.43 13.93 -3.31
CA GLY A 48 -9.86 15.29 -3.61
C GLY A 48 -11.13 15.32 -4.46
N TYR A 49 -11.20 14.46 -5.48
CA TYR A 49 -12.33 14.38 -6.40
C TYR A 49 -13.59 13.81 -5.73
N PHE A 50 -13.48 12.65 -5.08
CA PHE A 50 -14.64 11.95 -4.51
C PHE A 50 -15.16 12.58 -3.22
N PHE A 51 -14.26 13.03 -2.35
CA PHE A 51 -14.64 13.61 -1.05
C PHE A 51 -14.63 15.14 -1.04
N ARG A 52 -14.37 15.78 -2.20
CA ARG A 52 -14.25 17.25 -2.36
C ARG A 52 -13.27 17.88 -1.36
N LEU A 53 -12.20 17.15 -1.06
CA LEU A 53 -11.20 17.60 -0.10
C LEU A 53 -10.31 18.68 -0.72
N HIS A 54 -9.93 19.65 0.11
CA HIS A 54 -8.87 20.58 -0.26
C HIS A 54 -7.56 19.81 -0.48
N ALA A 55 -6.71 20.30 -1.38
CA ALA A 55 -5.50 19.60 -1.83
C ALA A 55 -4.65 19.05 -0.66
N VAL A 56 -4.42 19.86 0.36
CA VAL A 56 -3.65 19.45 1.56
C VAL A 56 -4.24 18.21 2.23
N TRP A 57 -5.56 18.20 2.46
CA TRP A 57 -6.24 17.07 3.10
C TRP A 57 -6.26 15.83 2.20
N ALA A 58 -6.37 16.02 0.89
CA ALA A 58 -6.32 14.94 -0.07
C ALA A 58 -4.95 14.22 -0.06
N TYR A 59 -3.85 14.98 0.03
CA TYR A 59 -2.50 14.43 0.18
C TYR A 59 -2.29 13.73 1.54
N VAL A 60 -2.83 14.30 2.63
CA VAL A 60 -2.82 13.63 3.95
C VAL A 60 -3.54 12.28 3.87
N CYS A 61 -4.73 12.23 3.26
CA CYS A 61 -5.48 11.00 3.06
C CYS A 61 -4.71 9.98 2.20
N SER A 62 -4.03 10.43 1.14
CA SER A 62 -3.16 9.58 0.32
C SER A 62 -2.03 8.96 1.14
N GLY A 63 -1.36 9.73 1.99
CA GLY A 63 -0.35 9.21 2.92
C GLY A 63 -0.92 8.20 3.91
N VAL A 64 -2.06 8.51 4.53
CA VAL A 64 -2.77 7.60 5.44
C VAL A 64 -3.16 6.30 4.74
N PHE A 65 -3.57 6.38 3.48
CA PHE A 65 -3.91 5.21 2.67
C PHE A 65 -2.72 4.24 2.55
N PHE A 66 -1.53 4.71 2.20
CA PHE A 66 -0.36 3.84 2.09
C PHE A 66 0.08 3.23 3.43
N ILE A 67 0.02 4.01 4.51
CA ILE A 67 0.30 3.51 5.87
C ILE A 67 -0.70 2.41 6.25
N THR A 68 -1.98 2.63 5.97
CA THR A 68 -3.06 1.68 6.27
C THR A 68 -2.92 0.42 5.42
N LEU A 69 -2.64 0.56 4.13
CA LEU A 69 -2.36 -0.55 3.22
C LEU A 69 -1.22 -1.41 3.74
N PHE A 70 -0.10 -0.80 4.13
CA PHE A 70 1.03 -1.53 4.71
C PHE A 70 0.62 -2.27 6.00
N ALA A 71 -0.05 -1.59 6.93
CA ALA A 71 -0.45 -2.17 8.21
C ALA A 71 -1.42 -3.35 8.05
N VAL A 72 -2.42 -3.21 7.17
CA VAL A 72 -3.42 -4.26 6.89
C VAL A 72 -2.77 -5.44 6.18
N SER A 73 -1.97 -5.21 5.13
CA SER A 73 -1.27 -6.28 4.43
C SER A 73 -0.26 -7.01 5.33
N PHE A 74 0.42 -6.28 6.21
CA PHE A 74 1.32 -6.86 7.20
C PHE A 74 0.57 -7.78 8.17
N TRP A 75 -0.57 -7.31 8.69
CA TRP A 75 -1.41 -8.10 9.57
C TRP A 75 -1.97 -9.34 8.87
N LEU A 76 -2.46 -9.20 7.62
CA LEU A 76 -2.93 -10.32 6.80
C LEU A 76 -1.84 -11.38 6.60
N GLY A 77 -0.61 -10.99 6.29
CA GLY A 77 0.50 -11.95 6.15
C GLY A 77 0.77 -12.73 7.45
N LYS A 78 0.60 -12.09 8.62
CA LYS A 78 0.71 -12.77 9.92
C LYS A 78 -0.45 -13.73 10.17
N VAL A 79 -1.68 -13.31 9.86
CA VAL A 79 -2.88 -14.16 9.99
C VAL A 79 -2.74 -15.40 9.09
N LEU A 80 -2.34 -15.22 7.84
CA LEU A 80 -2.10 -16.32 6.90
C LEU A 80 -1.05 -17.30 7.43
N THR A 81 0.07 -16.81 7.94
CA THR A 81 1.13 -17.65 8.51
C THR A 81 0.61 -18.48 9.69
N ARG A 82 -0.21 -17.89 10.56
CA ARG A 82 -0.81 -18.58 11.71
C ARG A 82 -1.84 -19.62 11.27
N TRP A 83 -2.64 -19.29 10.27
CA TRP A 83 -3.66 -20.18 9.71
C TRP A 83 -3.03 -21.42 9.09
N ILE A 84 -2.02 -21.24 8.23
CA ILE A 84 -1.26 -22.35 7.62
C ILE A 84 -0.67 -23.26 8.70
N ARG A 85 -0.09 -22.67 9.75
CA ARG A 85 0.48 -23.44 10.86
C ARG A 85 -0.56 -24.27 11.62
N ASN A 86 -1.76 -23.73 11.85
CA ASN A 86 -2.80 -24.43 12.60
C ASN A 86 -3.45 -25.57 11.81
N HIS A 87 -3.29 -25.61 10.48
CA HIS A 87 -3.81 -26.66 9.60
C HIS A 87 -2.70 -27.54 9.00
N ARG A 88 -1.50 -27.49 9.58
CA ARG A 88 -0.38 -28.38 9.26
C ARG A 88 -0.08 -29.26 10.45
#